data_AF-A0A2D8LV06-F1
#
_entry.id   AF-A0A2D8LV06-F1
#
_cell.length_a   1.000
_cell.length_b   1.000
_cell.length_c   1.000
_cell.angle_alpha   90.00
_cell.angle_beta   90.00
_cell.angle_gamma   90.00
#
_symmetry.space_group_name_H-M   'P 1'
#
loop_
_entity.id
_entity.type
_entity.pdbx_description
1 polymer ?
#
loop_
_entity_poly.entity_id
_entity_poly.type
_entity_poly.pdbx_seq_one_letter_code
_entity_poly.pdbx_strand_id
1 'polypeptide(L)'
;MAWVFFVFGAVLVTAIALYAVGRATGEMAGQRPPAVYELPAAVDWIADRLPDEVTARLSYDDVTRILTWHLDWFTSVGVSSEHGEELGGENVLHEGSVAVEDAAVDAVVAQSVAAGEQIDAVDVVCVLDLQMAYLRKIGAVGTVVEQNSAPPPEGVID
;
A
#
# COMPACT_ATOMS: atom_id res chain seq x y z
N MET A 1 15.75 53.77 -23.04
CA MET A 1 15.01 52.91 -24.01
C MET A 1 15.48 51.46 -23.93
N ALA A 2 16.73 51.11 -24.27
CA ALA A 2 17.22 49.73 -24.25
C ALA A 2 17.13 49.02 -22.88
N TRP A 3 17.42 49.73 -21.77
CA TRP A 3 17.38 49.16 -20.43
C TRP A 3 15.98 48.67 -20.01
N VAL A 4 14.91 49.30 -20.49
CA VAL A 4 13.53 48.86 -20.22
C VAL A 4 13.26 47.49 -20.82
N PHE A 5 13.77 47.23 -22.03
CA PHE A 5 13.65 45.92 -22.67
C PHE A 5 14.44 44.83 -21.94
N PHE A 6 15.62 45.17 -21.40
CA PHE A 6 16.40 44.24 -20.57
C PHE A 6 15.68 43.89 -19.27
N VAL A 7 15.15 44.89 -18.58
CA VAL A 7 14.39 44.67 -17.33
C VAL A 7 13.14 43.84 -17.61
N PHE A 8 12.40 44.18 -18.67
CA PHE A 8 11.20 43.44 -19.06
C PHE A 8 11.51 41.98 -19.43
N GLY A 9 12.56 41.76 -20.23
CA GLY A 9 13.00 40.41 -20.60
C GLY A 9 13.45 39.60 -19.39
N ALA A 10 14.20 40.20 -18.46
CA ALA A 10 14.61 39.55 -17.23
C ALA A 10 13.39 39.14 -16.38
N VAL A 11 12.43 40.04 -16.19
CA VAL A 11 11.20 39.75 -15.45
C VAL A 11 10.40 38.63 -16.11
N LEU A 12 10.25 38.66 -17.44
CA LEU A 12 9.53 37.63 -18.19
C LEU A 12 10.19 36.24 -18.02
N VAL A 13 11.52 36.16 -18.19
CA VAL A 13 12.26 34.90 -18.04
C VAL A 13 12.15 34.38 -16.61
N THR A 14 12.31 35.25 -15.61
CA THR A 14 12.15 34.87 -14.20
C THR A 14 10.74 34.37 -13.90
N ALA A 15 9.71 35.03 -14.44
CA ALA A 15 8.33 34.60 -14.24
C ALA A 15 8.05 33.20 -14.83
N ILE A 16 8.54 32.94 -16.05
CA ILE A 16 8.40 31.63 -16.70
C ILE A 16 9.17 30.55 -15.92
N ALA A 17 10.38 30.87 -15.46
CA ALA A 17 11.19 29.94 -14.66
C ALA A 17 10.50 29.59 -13.32
N LEU A 18 9.98 30.59 -12.60
CA LEU A 18 9.24 30.38 -11.36
C LEU A 18 7.96 29.59 -11.58
N TYR A 19 7.25 29.82 -12.68
CA TYR A 19 6.06 29.04 -13.03
C TYR A 19 6.42 27.57 -13.31
N ALA A 20 7.48 27.32 -14.08
CA ALA A 20 7.93 25.96 -14.39
C ALA A 20 8.37 25.21 -13.13
N VAL A 21 9.17 25.85 -12.27
CA VAL A 21 9.62 25.28 -10.98
C VAL A 21 8.42 25.07 -10.06
N GLY A 22 7.54 26.06 -9.92
CA GLY A 22 6.34 25.94 -9.08
C GLY A 22 5.41 24.82 -9.54
N ARG A 23 5.27 24.63 -10.86
CA ARG A 23 4.46 23.53 -11.42
C ARG A 23 5.11 22.17 -11.14
N ALA A 24 6.42 22.03 -11.35
CA ALA A 24 7.16 20.81 -11.05
C ALA A 24 7.19 20.49 -9.54
N THR A 25 7.41 21.50 -8.69
CA THR A 25 7.38 21.33 -7.23
C THR A 25 5.97 21.05 -6.72
N GLY A 26 4.93 21.61 -7.33
CA GLY A 26 3.54 21.30 -7.02
C GLY A 26 3.17 19.85 -7.35
N GLU A 27 3.61 19.36 -8.50
CA GLU A 27 3.48 17.94 -8.89
C GLU A 27 4.20 17.03 -7.88
N MET A 28 5.42 17.39 -7.46
CA MET A 28 6.20 16.62 -6.48
C MET A 28 5.67 16.73 -5.04
N ALA A 29 5.07 17.86 -4.66
CA ALA A 29 4.49 18.03 -3.34
C ALA A 29 3.26 17.14 -3.12
N GLY A 30 2.60 16.71 -4.20
CA GLY A 30 1.54 15.72 -4.17
C GLY A 30 2.03 14.27 -4.08
N GLN A 31 3.31 14.01 -4.40
CA GLN A 31 3.90 12.67 -4.34
C GLN A 31 4.26 12.37 -2.88
N ARG A 32 3.36 11.65 -2.20
CA ARG A 32 3.62 11.14 -0.86
C ARG A 32 4.86 10.24 -0.91
N PRO A 33 5.80 10.34 0.06
CA PRO A 33 6.90 9.39 0.14
C PRO A 33 6.36 7.95 0.04
N PRO A 34 7.00 7.07 -0.74
CA PRO A 34 6.53 5.70 -0.90
C PRO A 34 6.39 5.06 0.48
N ALA A 35 5.24 4.45 0.74
CA ALA A 35 4.97 3.80 2.01
C ALA A 35 5.81 2.52 2.10
N VAL A 36 6.89 2.56 2.88
CA VAL A 36 7.76 1.41 3.11
C VAL A 36 7.19 0.59 4.27
N TYR A 37 6.91 -0.68 4.03
CA TYR A 37 6.47 -1.61 5.06
C TYR A 37 7.67 -2.19 5.81
N GLU A 38 7.87 -1.74 7.05
CA GLU A 38 8.87 -2.27 7.96
C GLU A 38 8.24 -3.36 8.83
N LEU A 39 8.59 -4.63 8.59
CA LEU A 39 8.02 -5.76 9.31
C LEU A 39 8.18 -5.64 10.84
N PRO A 40 9.36 -5.33 11.41
CA PRO A 40 9.51 -5.22 12.87
C PRO A 40 8.62 -4.13 13.48
N ALA A 41 8.51 -2.97 12.80
CA ALA A 41 7.66 -1.87 13.25
C ALA A 41 6.17 -2.21 13.17
N ALA A 42 5.77 -3.01 12.18
CA ALA A 42 4.41 -3.51 12.07
C ALA A 42 4.08 -4.49 13.19
N VAL A 43 4.98 -5.45 13.50
CA VAL A 43 4.78 -6.41 14.58
C VAL A 43 4.63 -5.70 15.92
N ASP A 44 5.51 -4.76 16.25
CA ASP A 44 5.38 -3.93 17.47
C ASP A 44 4.03 -3.23 17.55
N TRP A 45 3.61 -2.59 16.45
CA TRP A 45 2.37 -1.82 16.43
C TRP A 45 1.12 -2.70 16.58
N ILE A 46 1.13 -3.89 15.98
CA ILE A 46 0.03 -4.86 15.99
C ILE A 46 -0.04 -5.57 17.34
N ALA A 47 1.09 -6.04 17.86
CA ALA A 47 1.16 -6.72 19.16
C ALA A 47 0.61 -5.84 20.30
N ASP A 48 0.87 -4.53 20.25
CA ASP A 48 0.33 -3.55 21.21
C ASP A 48 -1.20 -3.35 21.15
N ARG A 49 -1.86 -3.84 20.09
CA ARG A 49 -3.28 -3.59 19.77
C ARG A 49 -4.12 -4.85 19.63
N LEU A 50 -3.50 -6.01 19.78
CA LEU A 50 -4.22 -7.28 19.77
C LEU A 50 -5.15 -7.39 20.99
N PRO A 51 -6.33 -7.99 20.83
CA PRO A 51 -7.19 -8.34 21.96
C PRO A 51 -6.45 -9.25 22.94
N ASP A 52 -6.73 -9.10 24.24
CA ASP A 52 -6.08 -9.87 25.31
C ASP A 52 -6.26 -11.39 25.09
N GLU A 53 -7.39 -11.80 24.54
CA GLU A 53 -7.66 -13.21 24.23
C GLU A 53 -6.72 -13.79 23.17
N VAL A 54 -6.30 -12.97 22.20
CA VAL A 54 -5.38 -13.37 21.12
C VAL A 54 -3.94 -13.30 21.61
N THR A 55 -3.56 -12.24 22.33
CA THR A 55 -2.22 -12.07 22.91
C THR A 55 -1.88 -13.16 23.94
N ALA A 56 -2.89 -13.76 24.57
CA ALA A 56 -2.69 -14.91 25.44
C ALA A 56 -2.31 -16.21 24.68
N ARG A 57 -2.62 -16.29 23.39
CA ARG A 57 -2.36 -17.46 22.53
C ARG A 57 -1.20 -17.26 21.56
N LEU A 58 -0.98 -16.03 21.11
CA LEU A 58 0.04 -15.68 20.13
C LEU A 58 1.27 -15.06 20.78
N SER A 59 2.44 -15.54 20.39
CA SER A 59 3.71 -14.88 20.68
C SER A 59 4.06 -13.83 19.62
N TYR A 60 5.05 -13.00 19.92
CA TYR A 60 5.59 -12.01 18.98
C TYR A 60 6.17 -12.66 17.72
N ASP A 61 6.77 -13.85 17.85
CA ASP A 61 7.30 -14.63 16.74
C ASP A 61 6.16 -15.16 15.85
N ASP A 62 5.03 -15.55 16.45
CA ASP A 62 3.84 -15.98 15.71
C ASP A 62 3.25 -14.84 14.88
N VAL A 63 3.14 -13.63 15.46
CA VAL A 63 2.69 -12.44 14.73
C VAL A 63 3.63 -12.16 13.56
N THR A 64 4.95 -12.18 13.81
CA THR A 64 5.97 -11.97 12.77
C THR A 64 5.79 -12.94 11.60
N ARG A 65 5.50 -14.21 11.92
CA ARG A 65 5.37 -15.26 10.92
C ARG A 65 4.06 -15.16 10.13
N ILE A 66 2.93 -14.86 10.80
CA ILE A 66 1.65 -14.56 10.14
C ILE A 66 1.80 -13.41 9.14
N LEU A 67 2.42 -12.30 9.56
CA LEU A 67 2.63 -11.15 8.70
C LEU A 67 3.53 -11.51 7.51
N THR A 68 4.57 -12.31 7.74
CA THR A 68 5.47 -12.76 6.67
C THR A 68 4.71 -13.57 5.61
N TRP A 69 3.87 -14.52 6.03
CA TRP A 69 3.07 -15.30 5.09
C TRP A 69 2.06 -14.46 4.31
N HIS A 70 1.49 -13.44 4.94
CA HIS A 70 0.59 -12.53 4.22
C HIS A 70 1.34 -11.67 3.19
N LEU A 71 2.57 -11.24 3.48
CA LEU A 71 3.42 -10.54 2.51
C LEU A 71 3.83 -11.44 1.33
N ASP A 72 4.14 -12.72 1.61
CA ASP A 72 4.40 -13.72 0.57
C ASP A 72 3.16 -13.91 -0.31
N TRP A 73 1.97 -13.93 0.30
CA TRP A 73 0.72 -14.00 -0.43
C TRP A 73 0.49 -12.76 -1.30
N PHE A 74 0.69 -11.54 -0.78
CA PHE A 74 0.61 -10.30 -1.58
C PHE A 74 1.53 -10.33 -2.81
N THR A 75 2.73 -10.90 -2.64
CA THR A 75 3.67 -11.10 -3.74
C THR A 75 3.14 -12.11 -4.75
N SER A 76 2.53 -13.20 -4.30
CA SER A 76 1.95 -14.23 -5.17
C SER A 76 0.77 -13.74 -6.01
N VAL A 77 -0.05 -12.82 -5.47
CA VAL A 77 -1.21 -12.25 -6.17
C VAL A 77 -0.84 -10.96 -6.93
N GLY A 78 0.43 -10.52 -6.86
CA GLY A 78 0.92 -9.37 -7.63
C GLY A 78 0.44 -8.00 -7.14
N VAL A 79 0.06 -7.89 -5.85
CA VAL A 79 -0.36 -6.62 -5.23
C VAL A 79 0.74 -5.94 -4.40
N SER A 80 1.95 -6.50 -4.41
CA SER A 80 3.16 -5.89 -3.87
C SER A 80 4.18 -5.61 -4.99
N SER A 81 4.99 -4.57 -4.81
CA SER A 81 6.18 -4.34 -5.64
C SER A 81 7.42 -4.69 -4.84
N GLU A 82 8.38 -5.38 -5.45
CA GLU A 82 9.63 -5.76 -4.79
C GLU A 82 10.47 -4.54 -4.37
N HIS A 83 10.33 -3.41 -5.08
CA HIS A 83 11.20 -2.24 -4.94
C HIS A 83 10.45 -0.94 -4.62
N GLY A 84 9.21 -1.02 -4.14
CA GLY A 84 8.41 0.18 -3.82
C GLY A 84 7.98 0.98 -5.05
N GLU A 85 7.93 0.32 -6.22
CA GLU A 85 7.40 0.90 -7.45
C GLU A 85 5.89 1.12 -7.32
N GLU A 86 5.40 2.18 -7.96
CA GLU A 86 3.98 2.54 -7.98
C GLU A 86 3.19 1.50 -8.79
N LEU A 87 2.38 0.69 -8.10
CA LEU A 87 1.47 -0.28 -8.71
C LEU A 87 0.20 0.38 -9.32
N GLY A 88 0.18 1.70 -9.48
CA GLY A 88 -1.02 2.50 -9.74
C GLY A 88 -0.88 3.56 -10.84
N GLY A 89 0.08 3.43 -11.76
CA GLY A 89 0.10 4.26 -12.97
C GLY A 89 -1.10 3.99 -13.89
N GLU A 90 -1.36 4.90 -14.84
CA GLU A 90 -2.52 4.90 -15.79
C GLU A 90 -2.74 3.58 -16.57
N ASN A 91 -1.83 2.60 -16.47
CA ASN A 91 -1.86 1.31 -17.17
C ASN A 91 -1.81 0.07 -16.24
N VAL A 92 -2.06 0.20 -14.93
CA VAL A 92 -1.96 -0.95 -14.00
C VAL A 92 -3.34 -1.55 -13.66
N LEU A 93 -4.05 -2.01 -14.69
CA LEU A 93 -4.99 -3.11 -14.54
C LEU A 93 -4.33 -4.36 -15.11
N HIS A 94 -3.34 -4.90 -14.40
CA HIS A 94 -2.86 -6.24 -14.70
C HIS A 94 -3.89 -7.26 -14.20
N GLU A 95 -4.15 -8.29 -15.00
CA GLU A 95 -4.93 -9.46 -14.60
C GLU A 95 -4.31 -10.03 -13.31
N GLY A 96 -5.02 -9.91 -12.18
CA GLY A 96 -4.50 -10.25 -10.85
C GLY A 96 -4.39 -9.11 -9.84
N SER A 97 -4.61 -7.83 -10.19
CA SER A 97 -4.46 -6.70 -9.24
C SER A 97 -5.51 -6.62 -8.11
N VAL A 98 -6.37 -7.64 -7.98
CA VAL A 98 -7.44 -7.71 -6.98
C VAL A 98 -7.12 -8.81 -5.98
N ALA A 99 -6.79 -8.40 -4.76
CA ALA A 99 -6.62 -9.27 -3.60
C ALA A 99 -7.95 -9.41 -2.85
N VAL A 100 -8.45 -10.64 -2.72
CA VAL A 100 -9.64 -10.94 -1.90
C VAL A 100 -9.18 -11.24 -0.48
N GLU A 101 -9.74 -10.53 0.49
CA GLU A 101 -9.36 -10.62 1.91
C GLU A 101 -9.57 -12.03 2.49
N ASP A 102 -10.70 -12.66 2.19
CA ASP A 102 -10.98 -14.04 2.62
C ASP A 102 -9.94 -15.04 2.08
N ALA A 103 -9.50 -14.85 0.83
CA ALA A 103 -8.48 -15.71 0.23
C ALA A 103 -7.09 -15.53 0.88
N ALA A 104 -6.83 -14.34 1.43
CA ALA A 104 -5.61 -14.06 2.18
C ALA A 104 -5.58 -14.84 3.50
N VAL A 105 -6.70 -14.85 4.23
CA VAL A 105 -6.86 -15.63 5.47
C VAL A 105 -6.64 -17.11 5.20
N ASP A 106 -7.30 -17.66 4.18
CA ASP A 106 -7.16 -19.08 3.80
C ASP A 106 -5.72 -19.44 3.45
N ALA A 107 -5.01 -18.58 2.70
CA ALA A 107 -3.61 -18.80 2.33
C ALA A 107 -2.69 -18.82 3.56
N VAL A 108 -2.87 -17.89 4.50
CA VAL A 108 -2.09 -17.81 5.73
C VAL A 108 -2.35 -19.02 6.63
N VAL A 109 -3.62 -19.43 6.77
CA VAL A 109 -3.99 -20.62 7.54
C VAL A 109 -3.38 -21.88 6.91
N ALA A 110 -3.45 -22.03 5.59
CA ALA A 110 -2.84 -23.14 4.88
C ALA A 110 -1.32 -23.22 5.12
N GLN A 111 -0.65 -22.06 5.10
CA GLN A 111 0.79 -21.97 5.39
C GLN A 111 1.11 -22.33 6.84
N SER A 112 0.23 -21.98 7.78
CA SER A 112 0.38 -22.37 9.20
C SER A 112 0.30 -23.86 9.43
N VAL A 113 -0.57 -24.55 8.67
CA VAL A 113 -0.69 -26.00 8.70
C VAL A 113 0.54 -26.65 8.07
N ALA A 114 1.02 -26.12 6.94
CA ALA A 114 2.22 -26.60 6.28
C ALA A 114 3.48 -26.47 7.16
N ALA A 115 3.57 -25.41 7.96
CA ALA A 115 4.64 -25.19 8.93
C ALA A 115 4.47 -25.97 10.25
N GLY A 116 3.34 -26.66 10.44
CA GLY A 116 3.09 -27.52 11.61
C GLY A 116 2.59 -26.80 12.86
N GLU A 117 2.20 -25.53 12.77
CA GLU A 117 1.82 -24.72 13.95
C GLU A 117 0.32 -24.60 14.17
N GLN A 118 -0.50 -24.78 13.12
CA GLN A 118 -1.97 -24.87 13.23
C GLN A 118 -2.59 -23.69 13.99
N ILE A 119 -2.28 -22.47 13.53
CA ILE A 119 -2.82 -21.25 14.12
C ILE A 119 -4.33 -21.15 13.85
N ASP A 120 -5.10 -20.70 14.83
CA ASP A 120 -6.55 -20.52 14.68
C ASP A 120 -6.88 -19.41 13.66
N ALA A 121 -7.88 -19.66 12.81
CA ALA A 121 -8.26 -18.73 11.76
C ALA A 121 -8.77 -17.38 12.31
N VAL A 122 -9.44 -17.38 13.47
CA VAL A 122 -9.90 -16.14 14.12
C VAL A 122 -8.72 -15.30 14.57
N ASP A 123 -7.69 -15.93 15.11
CA ASP A 123 -6.46 -15.25 15.53
C ASP A 123 -5.73 -14.64 14.31
N VAL A 124 -5.70 -15.36 13.19
CA VAL A 124 -5.18 -14.83 11.91
C VAL A 124 -5.96 -13.61 11.46
N VAL A 125 -7.29 -13.67 11.43
CA VAL A 125 -8.15 -12.54 11.04
C VAL A 125 -7.86 -11.30 11.90
N CYS A 126 -7.77 -11.45 13.22
CA CYS A 126 -7.45 -10.34 14.11
C CYS A 126 -6.10 -9.68 13.78
N VAL A 127 -5.08 -10.47 13.42
CA VAL A 127 -3.77 -9.95 13.02
C VAL A 127 -3.85 -9.25 11.66
N LEU A 128 -4.53 -9.84 10.66
CA LEU A 128 -4.63 -9.27 9.31
C LEU A 128 -5.46 -7.97 9.29
N ASP A 129 -6.52 -7.88 10.10
CA ASP A 129 -7.31 -6.66 10.28
C ASP A 129 -6.44 -5.50 10.78
N LEU A 130 -5.62 -5.77 11.79
CA LEU A 130 -4.67 -4.80 12.34
C LEU A 130 -3.56 -4.47 11.34
N GLN A 131 -3.07 -5.45 10.58
CA GLN A 131 -2.11 -5.20 9.50
C GLN A 131 -2.69 -4.26 8.45
N MET A 132 -3.95 -4.46 8.04
CA MET A 132 -4.62 -3.57 7.09
C MET A 132 -4.79 -2.16 7.68
N ALA A 133 -5.09 -2.03 8.98
CA ALA A 133 -5.10 -0.75 9.66
C ALA A 133 -3.71 -0.07 9.69
N TYR A 134 -2.64 -0.85 9.90
CA TYR A 134 -1.27 -0.35 9.84
C TYR A 134 -0.90 0.13 8.43
N LEU A 135 -1.26 -0.64 7.39
CA LEU A 135 -1.05 -0.27 5.98
C LEU A 135 -1.76 1.05 5.63
N ARG A 136 -3.00 1.25 6.09
CA ARG A 136 -3.71 2.54 5.95
C ARG A 136 -2.99 3.67 6.68
N LYS A 137 -2.49 3.42 7.89
CA LYS A 137 -1.77 4.42 8.71
C LYS A 137 -0.49 4.90 8.01
N ILE A 138 0.29 3.99 7.43
CA ILE A 138 1.51 4.37 6.67
C ILE A 138 1.19 4.90 5.27
N GLY A 139 -0.07 4.84 4.85
CA GLY A 139 -0.51 5.33 3.54
C GLY A 139 -0.28 4.37 2.38
N ALA A 140 0.02 3.10 2.66
CA ALA A 140 0.15 2.05 1.66
C ALA A 140 -1.20 1.65 1.07
N VAL A 141 -2.28 1.79 1.84
CA VAL A 141 -3.65 1.51 1.39
C VAL A 141 -4.48 2.80 1.43
N GLY A 142 -5.11 3.10 0.29
CA GLY A 142 -5.93 4.30 0.07
C GLY A 142 -7.36 4.18 0.60
N THR A 143 -8.19 5.15 0.21
CA THR A 143 -9.62 5.17 0.55
C THR A 143 -10.37 4.03 -0.12
N VAL A 144 -11.39 3.49 0.56
CA VAL A 144 -12.31 2.52 -0.02
C VAL A 144 -13.02 3.15 -1.22
N VAL A 145 -12.95 2.48 -2.37
CA VAL A 145 -13.72 2.84 -3.56
C VAL A 145 -14.93 1.91 -3.63
N GLU A 146 -16.14 2.47 -3.64
CA GLU A 146 -17.35 1.67 -3.87
C GLU A 146 -17.27 1.05 -5.27
N GLN A 147 -17.31 -0.29 -5.34
CA GLN A 147 -17.24 -1.06 -6.59
C GLN A 147 -18.32 -0.67 -7.62
N ASN A 148 -19.42 -0.04 -7.20
CA ASN A 148 -20.49 0.42 -8.08
C ASN A 148 -20.16 1.69 -8.89
N SER A 149 -18.96 2.26 -8.72
CA SER A 149 -18.48 3.42 -9.47
C SER A 149 -17.45 3.08 -10.55
N ALA A 150 -17.04 1.81 -10.66
CA ALA A 150 -16.11 1.36 -11.69
C ALA A 150 -16.88 1.14 -13.01
N PRO A 151 -16.48 1.78 -14.13
CA PRO A 151 -17.05 1.43 -15.43
C PRO A 151 -16.77 -0.06 -15.72
N PRO A 152 -17.71 -0.78 -16.34
CA PRO A 152 -17.52 -2.19 -16.67
C PRO A 152 -16.24 -2.35 -17.52
N PRO A 153 -15.50 -3.45 -17.35
CA PRO A 153 -14.30 -3.69 -18.14
C PRO A 153 -14.66 -3.70 -19.63
N GLU A 154 -14.12 -2.74 -20.38
CA GLU A 154 -14.20 -2.74 -21.84
C GLU A 154 -13.45 -3.97 -22.36
N GLY A 155 -14.17 -5.06 -22.68
CA GLY A 155 -13.53 -6.23 -23.28
C GLY A 155 -14.28 -7.55 -23.25
N VAL A 156 -15.40 -7.71 -22.53
CA VAL A 156 -16.19 -8.94 -22.64
C VAL A 156 -17.14 -8.84 -23.83
N ILE A 157 -16.62 -9.19 -25.01
CA ILE A 157 -17.44 -9.51 -26.17
C ILE A 157 -17.84 -10.98 -26.03
N ASP A 158 -19.15 -11.22 -25.98
CA ASP A 158 -19.80 -12.55 -26.01
C ASP A 158 -19.48 -13.30 -27.32
#